data_AF-A0A0D9P1X1-F1
#
_entry.id   AF-A0A0D9P1X1-F1
#
_cell.length_a   1.000
_cell.length_b   1.000
_cell.length_c   1.000
_cell.angle_alpha   90.00
_cell.angle_beta   90.00
_cell.angle_gamma   90.00
#
_symmetry.space_group_name_H-M   'P 1'
#
loop_
_entity.id
_entity.type
_entity.pdbx_description
1 polymer ?
#
loop_
_entity_poly.entity_id
_entity_poly.type
_entity_poly.pdbx_seq_one_letter_code
_entity_poly.pdbx_strand_id
1 'polypeptide(L)'
;MATENINSPTTSVEKEPNGVNGVQQRHYHHHHDISQVDSGFAAASGGSLNPGLWKPYEHRKFANPAPLGLSAFALTTFVLSAINTHTRGVKEPNIVVPLAFGYGGLVQLLAGMWEIACGNTFGATALSSYGGFWISYAILLTPNWGITAPTGPYEGHVSSPLGFFLTGWFIFTTMLLLCTLRSTVMFFLLFFTLDLAFLFLACEQYANDMGNATAAVALQKTGGVFGFLAAFLAWYCALAGIQDSSNSFFQVPVFHFPWSEKAREDRRKSERQQV
;
A
#
# COMPACT_ATOMS: atom_id res chain seq x y z
N MET A 1 61.16 -43.58 -44.79
CA MET A 1 61.67 -42.79 -45.94
C MET A 1 61.42 -41.31 -45.65
N ALA A 2 62.20 -40.40 -46.24
CA ALA A 2 62.05 -38.94 -46.15
C ALA A 2 60.90 -38.46 -47.08
N THR A 3 60.53 -37.17 -47.29
CA THR A 3 61.16 -35.83 -47.16
C THR A 3 60.12 -34.80 -46.58
N GLU A 4 60.36 -33.53 -46.21
CA GLU A 4 61.09 -32.38 -46.80
C GLU A 4 60.52 -31.87 -48.17
N ASN A 5 60.44 -30.57 -48.54
CA ASN A 5 60.58 -29.26 -47.84
C ASN A 5 60.17 -28.02 -48.74
N ILE A 6 60.04 -26.79 -48.18
CA ILE A 6 60.11 -25.39 -48.77
C ILE A 6 59.18 -24.90 -49.94
N ASN A 7 58.40 -23.79 -49.78
CA ASN A 7 58.60 -22.45 -50.45
C ASN A 7 57.55 -21.33 -50.16
N SER A 8 57.93 -20.06 -50.43
CA SER A 8 57.19 -18.76 -50.20
C SER A 8 57.29 -17.83 -51.46
N PRO A 9 57.02 -16.49 -51.49
CA PRO A 9 56.41 -15.48 -50.57
C PRO A 9 55.17 -14.75 -51.21
N THR A 10 54.80 -13.43 -51.19
CA THR A 10 55.36 -12.09 -50.79
C THR A 10 54.26 -10.97 -50.77
N THR A 11 54.33 -9.96 -49.87
CA THR A 11 53.85 -8.51 -49.92
C THR A 11 52.47 -8.09 -50.50
N SER A 12 51.80 -6.96 -50.16
CA SER A 12 52.12 -5.65 -49.52
C SER A 12 50.89 -5.06 -48.78
N VAL A 13 50.98 -4.50 -47.55
CA VAL A 13 51.21 -3.07 -47.17
C VAL A 13 50.26 -2.01 -47.79
N GLU A 14 49.38 -1.40 -46.96
CA GLU A 14 49.27 0.08 -46.83
C GLU A 14 48.55 0.59 -45.55
N LYS A 15 49.14 1.64 -44.93
CA LYS A 15 48.64 2.71 -44.02
C LYS A 15 47.53 2.47 -42.96
N GLU A 16 47.92 2.71 -41.69
CA GLU A 16 47.16 3.57 -40.75
C GLU A 16 47.52 5.07 -40.96
N PRO A 17 46.83 6.01 -40.27
CA PRO A 17 47.54 6.73 -39.20
C PRO A 17 46.72 7.10 -37.93
N ASN A 18 47.25 6.70 -36.77
CA ASN A 18 47.34 7.41 -35.47
C ASN A 18 46.20 8.36 -34.99
N GLY A 19 45.63 8.06 -33.81
CA GLY A 19 44.55 8.84 -33.16
C GLY A 19 44.60 9.07 -31.62
N VAL A 20 45.74 8.81 -30.95
CA VAL A 20 46.12 9.34 -29.60
C VAL A 20 45.18 9.09 -28.38
N ASN A 21 45.64 8.22 -27.46
CA ASN A 21 45.42 8.17 -25.98
C ASN A 21 43.97 8.20 -25.39
N GLY A 22 43.60 7.34 -24.42
CA GLY A 22 44.32 6.23 -23.80
C GLY A 22 43.73 5.77 -22.44
N VAL A 23 44.43 4.83 -21.79
CA VAL A 23 44.22 4.29 -20.42
C VAL A 23 43.05 3.30 -20.21
N GLN A 24 43.35 2.22 -19.49
CA GLN A 24 42.49 1.07 -19.19
C GLN A 24 41.49 1.34 -18.06
N GLN A 25 40.34 0.64 -18.09
CA GLN A 25 39.74 0.13 -16.86
C GLN A 25 39.03 -1.22 -17.11
N ARG A 26 39.36 -2.24 -16.30
CA ARG A 26 38.62 -3.52 -16.26
C ARG A 26 37.45 -3.39 -15.28
N HIS A 27 36.22 -3.47 -15.78
CA HIS A 27 35.07 -3.82 -14.95
C HIS A 27 34.51 -5.17 -15.38
N TYR A 28 34.62 -6.15 -14.50
CA TYR A 28 33.78 -7.34 -14.55
C TYR A 28 32.38 -6.95 -14.10
N HIS A 29 31.46 -6.82 -15.04
CA HIS A 29 30.02 -6.87 -14.75
C HIS A 29 29.50 -8.25 -15.13
N HIS A 30 29.03 -8.99 -14.13
CA HIS A 30 28.23 -10.19 -14.32
C HIS A 30 26.86 -9.78 -14.88
N HIS A 31 26.80 -9.54 -16.18
CA HIS A 31 25.54 -9.60 -16.90
C HIS A 31 25.07 -11.06 -16.87
N HIS A 32 24.00 -11.33 -16.12
CA HIS A 32 23.18 -12.50 -16.40
C HIS A 32 22.53 -12.25 -17.75
N ASP A 33 23.02 -12.96 -18.76
CA ASP A 33 22.69 -12.70 -20.15
C ASP A 33 21.26 -13.16 -20.47
N ILE A 34 20.37 -12.21 -20.75
CA ILE A 34 18.95 -12.44 -21.05
C ILE A 34 18.78 -12.77 -22.56
N SER A 35 19.74 -13.51 -23.12
CA SER A 35 19.81 -13.88 -24.54
C SER A 35 19.15 -15.23 -24.84
N GLN A 36 18.96 -16.10 -23.84
CA GLN A 36 18.38 -17.44 -24.01
C GLN A 36 16.85 -17.48 -23.88
N VAL A 37 16.14 -16.40 -24.22
CA VAL A 37 14.66 -16.34 -24.24
C VAL A 37 14.10 -16.73 -25.62
N ASP A 38 14.71 -17.72 -26.28
CA ASP A 38 14.28 -18.25 -27.59
C ASP A 38 13.29 -19.43 -27.47
N SER A 39 12.73 -19.62 -26.27
CA SER A 39 11.47 -20.35 -26.09
C SER A 39 10.67 -19.71 -24.96
N GLY A 40 9.36 -19.54 -25.17
CA GLY A 40 8.48 -18.78 -24.27
C GLY A 40 8.09 -19.49 -22.97
N PHE A 41 8.99 -20.26 -22.37
CA PHE A 41 8.79 -21.01 -21.13
C PHE A 41 9.98 -20.80 -20.19
N ALA A 42 9.72 -20.31 -18.98
CA ALA A 42 10.74 -20.30 -17.94
C ALA A 42 10.88 -21.71 -17.34
N ALA A 43 12.12 -22.12 -17.07
CA ALA A 43 12.43 -23.40 -16.44
C ALA A 43 11.92 -23.45 -14.98
N ALA A 44 11.61 -24.65 -14.50
CA ALA A 44 11.23 -24.90 -13.11
C ALA A 44 12.38 -24.51 -12.16
N SER A 45 12.07 -23.76 -11.10
CA SER A 45 13.05 -23.32 -10.10
C SER A 45 12.42 -23.29 -8.71
N GLY A 46 13.09 -23.93 -7.73
CA GLY A 46 12.63 -23.95 -6.34
C GLY A 46 12.57 -22.55 -5.71
N GLY A 47 13.39 -21.61 -6.18
CA GLY A 47 13.38 -20.21 -5.73
C GLY A 47 12.17 -19.39 -6.22
N SER A 48 11.39 -19.89 -7.18
CA SER A 48 10.18 -19.24 -7.68
C SER A 48 8.92 -20.10 -7.56
N LEU A 49 8.99 -21.25 -6.87
CA LEU A 49 7.91 -22.21 -6.63
C LEU A 49 7.17 -22.70 -7.91
N ASN A 50 7.82 -22.64 -9.08
CA ASN A 50 7.24 -23.09 -10.34
C ASN A 50 7.53 -24.59 -10.58
N PRO A 51 6.52 -25.47 -10.59
CA PRO A 51 6.72 -26.93 -10.66
C PRO A 51 6.94 -27.48 -12.09
N GLY A 52 7.07 -26.62 -13.11
CA GLY A 52 7.24 -27.04 -14.49
C GLY A 52 7.44 -25.88 -15.46
N LEU A 53 7.52 -26.20 -16.76
CA LEU A 53 7.55 -25.23 -17.85
C LEU A 53 6.24 -24.44 -17.87
N TRP A 54 6.31 -23.14 -17.56
CA TRP A 54 5.14 -22.25 -17.58
C TRP A 54 5.38 -21.09 -18.53
N LYS A 55 4.32 -20.67 -19.23
CA LYS A 55 4.35 -19.55 -20.18
C LYS A 55 4.01 -18.25 -19.44
N PRO A 56 4.86 -17.21 -19.51
CA PRO A 56 4.51 -15.87 -19.04
C PRO A 56 3.24 -15.36 -19.73
N TYR A 57 2.18 -15.09 -18.94
CA TYR A 57 0.93 -14.51 -19.43
C TYR A 57 1.02 -12.97 -19.42
N GLU A 58 1.81 -12.42 -20.33
CA GLU A 58 2.14 -10.98 -20.41
C GLU A 58 0.93 -10.05 -20.68
N HIS A 59 -0.26 -10.60 -20.97
CA HIS A 59 -1.43 -9.85 -21.43
C HIS A 59 -2.71 -10.12 -20.63
N ARG A 60 -2.61 -10.37 -19.30
CA ARG A 60 -3.78 -10.30 -18.41
C ARG A 60 -3.92 -8.90 -17.80
N LYS A 61 -4.97 -8.17 -18.20
CA LYS A 61 -5.44 -6.99 -17.48
C LYS A 61 -6.20 -7.44 -16.22
N PHE A 62 -5.60 -7.26 -15.05
CA PHE A 62 -6.27 -7.52 -13.77
C PHE A 62 -7.39 -6.49 -13.49
N ALA A 63 -8.36 -6.89 -12.67
CA ALA A 63 -9.34 -5.97 -12.11
C ALA A 63 -8.72 -5.14 -10.98
N ASN A 64 -9.21 -3.92 -10.77
CA ASN A 64 -8.76 -3.03 -9.71
C ASN A 64 -9.21 -3.55 -8.32
N PRO A 65 -8.30 -3.96 -7.42
CA PRO A 65 -8.68 -4.48 -6.11
C PRO A 65 -8.88 -3.37 -5.05
N ALA A 66 -8.41 -2.15 -5.29
CA ALA A 66 -8.49 -1.03 -4.33
C ALA A 66 -9.90 -0.81 -3.74
N PRO A 67 -11.00 -0.83 -4.52
CA PRO A 67 -12.33 -0.57 -3.97
C PRO A 67 -12.81 -1.62 -2.97
N LEU A 68 -12.37 -2.88 -3.12
CA LEU A 68 -12.68 -3.96 -2.18
C LEU A 68 -11.99 -3.70 -0.85
N GLY A 69 -10.70 -3.36 -0.88
CA GLY A 69 -9.93 -3.02 0.32
C GLY A 69 -10.40 -1.72 0.99
N LEU A 70 -10.74 -0.69 0.21
CA LEU A 70 -11.32 0.56 0.73
C LEU A 70 -12.69 0.35 1.36
N SER A 71 -13.54 -0.52 0.79
CA SER A 71 -14.85 -0.86 1.39
C SER A 71 -14.70 -1.69 2.67
N ALA A 72 -13.72 -2.60 2.70
CA ALA A 72 -13.35 -3.40 3.86
C ALA A 72 -12.87 -2.54 5.04
N PHE A 73 -12.00 -1.57 4.73
CA PHE A 73 -11.61 -0.53 5.66
C PHE A 73 -12.83 0.27 6.15
N ALA A 74 -13.58 0.86 5.20
CA ALA A 74 -14.66 1.80 5.50
C ALA A 74 -15.71 1.25 6.47
N LEU A 75 -16.21 0.03 6.23
CA LEU A 75 -17.23 -0.57 7.10
C LEU A 75 -16.68 -0.84 8.51
N THR A 76 -15.44 -1.32 8.62
CA THR A 76 -14.82 -1.65 9.91
C THR A 76 -14.50 -0.38 10.71
N THR A 77 -13.96 0.64 10.05
CA THR A 77 -13.73 1.98 10.62
C THR A 77 -15.03 2.66 11.04
N PHE A 78 -16.09 2.56 10.24
CA PHE A 78 -17.41 3.14 10.55
C PHE A 78 -18.00 2.54 11.85
N VAL A 79 -17.95 1.21 12.00
CA VAL A 79 -18.49 0.56 13.22
C VAL A 79 -17.64 0.89 14.44
N LEU A 80 -16.30 0.88 14.35
CA LEU A 80 -15.45 1.33 15.45
C LEU A 80 -15.69 2.81 15.82
N SER A 81 -15.94 3.66 14.83
CA SER A 81 -16.25 5.09 15.02
C SER A 81 -17.58 5.31 15.74
N ALA A 82 -18.59 4.49 15.46
CA ALA A 82 -19.85 4.48 16.20
C ALA A 82 -19.65 4.11 17.68
N ILE A 83 -18.77 3.14 17.97
CA ILE A 83 -18.41 2.79 19.35
C ILE A 83 -17.62 3.92 20.02
N ASN A 84 -16.57 4.44 19.38
CA ASN A 84 -15.70 5.50 19.95
C ASN A 84 -16.44 6.83 20.20
N THR A 85 -17.49 7.12 19.44
CA THR A 85 -18.39 8.28 19.68
C THR A 85 -19.41 8.06 20.81
N HIS A 86 -19.49 6.84 21.35
CA HIS A 86 -20.56 6.33 22.23
C HIS A 86 -21.96 6.43 21.60
N THR A 87 -22.06 6.18 20.28
CA THR A 87 -23.32 6.28 19.53
C THR A 87 -24.38 5.34 20.11
N ARG A 88 -25.58 5.87 20.35
CA ARG A 88 -26.69 5.19 21.07
C ARG A 88 -26.32 4.65 22.46
N GLY A 89 -25.23 5.15 23.07
CA GLY A 89 -24.74 4.72 24.38
C GLY A 89 -23.90 3.44 24.39
N VAL A 90 -23.63 2.83 23.22
CA VAL A 90 -22.80 1.63 23.12
C VAL A 90 -21.32 2.03 23.20
N LYS A 91 -20.55 1.37 24.07
CA LYS A 91 -19.13 1.65 24.32
C LYS A 91 -18.19 0.46 24.10
N GLU A 92 -18.73 -0.76 24.14
CA GLU A 92 -17.95 -1.98 24.06
C GLU A 92 -17.56 -2.30 22.60
N PRO A 93 -16.25 -2.40 22.27
CA PRO A 93 -15.80 -2.57 20.88
C PRO A 93 -15.93 -3.99 20.34
N ASN A 94 -16.45 -4.95 21.11
CA ASN A 94 -16.50 -6.37 20.75
C ASN A 94 -17.23 -6.65 19.43
N ILE A 95 -18.19 -5.81 19.02
CA ILE A 95 -18.88 -5.92 17.72
C ILE A 95 -17.96 -5.64 16.51
N VAL A 96 -16.82 -4.98 16.73
CA VAL A 96 -15.81 -4.71 15.70
C VAL A 96 -14.98 -5.97 15.39
N VAL A 97 -14.77 -6.86 16.36
CA VAL A 97 -13.95 -8.09 16.22
C VAL A 97 -14.29 -8.95 15.00
N PRO A 98 -15.56 -9.32 14.71
CA PRO A 98 -15.89 -10.11 13.51
C PRO A 98 -15.61 -9.37 12.20
N LEU A 99 -15.78 -8.05 12.15
CA LEU A 99 -15.44 -7.23 10.97
C LEU A 99 -13.92 -7.09 10.81
N ALA A 100 -13.21 -6.90 11.92
CA ALA A 100 -11.77 -6.71 11.97
C ALA A 100 -10.97 -8.01 11.68
N PHE A 101 -11.52 -9.19 11.97
CA PHE A 101 -10.98 -10.44 11.38
C PHE A 101 -11.47 -10.65 9.94
N GLY A 102 -12.78 -10.64 9.71
CA GLY A 102 -13.37 -11.16 8.47
C GLY A 102 -13.27 -10.24 7.26
N TYR A 103 -13.42 -8.92 7.44
CA TYR A 103 -13.54 -7.98 6.33
C TYR A 103 -12.39 -6.96 6.33
N GLY A 104 -12.34 -6.03 7.29
CA GLY A 104 -11.25 -5.07 7.44
C GLY A 104 -9.89 -5.73 7.65
N GLY A 105 -9.85 -6.95 8.21
CA GLY A 105 -8.65 -7.77 8.27
C GLY A 105 -8.40 -8.54 6.99
N LEU A 106 -8.98 -9.74 6.90
CA LEU A 106 -8.69 -10.73 5.86
C LEU A 106 -8.95 -10.22 4.43
N VAL A 107 -10.14 -9.67 4.16
CA VAL A 107 -10.48 -9.23 2.80
C VAL A 107 -9.68 -7.99 2.38
N GLN A 108 -9.38 -7.08 3.31
CA GLN A 108 -8.52 -5.93 3.01
C GLN A 108 -7.07 -6.36 2.73
N LEU A 109 -6.53 -7.29 3.51
CA LEU A 109 -5.21 -7.89 3.28
C LEU A 109 -5.14 -8.60 1.92
N LEU A 110 -6.16 -9.39 1.58
CA LEU A 110 -6.23 -10.07 0.27
C LEU A 110 -6.32 -9.07 -0.89
N ALA A 111 -7.05 -7.95 -0.74
CA ALA A 111 -7.05 -6.88 -1.73
C ALA A 111 -5.65 -6.26 -1.89
N GLY A 112 -4.93 -6.02 -0.79
CA GLY A 112 -3.54 -5.56 -0.81
C GLY A 112 -2.56 -6.53 -1.49
N MET A 113 -2.74 -7.84 -1.32
CA MET A 113 -1.97 -8.84 -2.07
C MET A 113 -2.24 -8.79 -3.58
N TRP A 114 -3.48 -8.52 -3.99
CA TRP A 114 -3.81 -8.34 -5.41
C TRP A 114 -3.30 -7.02 -6.01
N GLU A 115 -3.10 -5.96 -5.22
CA GLU A 115 -2.42 -4.74 -5.68
C GLU A 115 -0.95 -5.01 -6.06
N ILE A 116 -0.27 -5.97 -5.42
CA ILE A 116 1.09 -6.40 -5.80
C ILE A 116 1.06 -6.98 -7.22
N ALA A 117 0.10 -7.87 -7.51
CA ALA A 117 -0.12 -8.41 -8.86
C ALA A 117 -0.53 -7.35 -9.90
N CYS A 118 -1.08 -6.21 -9.46
CA CYS A 118 -1.38 -5.05 -10.30
C CYS A 118 -0.21 -4.06 -10.42
N GLY A 119 0.93 -4.28 -9.75
CA GLY A 119 2.10 -3.39 -9.75
C GLY A 119 1.94 -2.10 -8.92
N ASN A 120 0.92 -2.02 -8.05
CA ASN A 120 0.59 -0.82 -7.27
C ASN A 120 1.18 -0.89 -5.86
N THR A 121 2.44 -0.48 -5.70
CA THR A 121 3.15 -0.49 -4.40
C THR A 121 2.42 0.28 -3.31
N PHE A 122 1.75 1.40 -3.64
CA PHE A 122 1.01 2.19 -2.63
C PHE A 122 -0.21 1.43 -2.14
N GLY A 123 -1.06 0.94 -3.05
CA GLY A 123 -2.25 0.15 -2.71
C GLY A 123 -1.89 -1.12 -1.95
N ALA A 124 -0.84 -1.81 -2.39
CA ALA A 124 -0.33 -3.01 -1.74
C ALA A 124 0.09 -2.74 -0.30
N THR A 125 0.94 -1.73 -0.08
CA THR A 125 1.40 -1.37 1.27
C THR A 125 0.25 -0.92 2.15
N ALA A 126 -0.58 0.02 1.69
CA ALA A 126 -1.66 0.59 2.48
C ALA A 126 -2.71 -0.45 2.88
N LEU A 127 -3.23 -1.23 1.93
CA LEU A 127 -4.30 -2.19 2.19
C LEU A 127 -3.80 -3.40 3.00
N SER A 128 -2.59 -3.89 2.73
CA SER A 128 -2.02 -5.01 3.49
C SER A 128 -1.72 -4.62 4.92
N SER A 129 -1.11 -3.45 5.14
CA SER A 129 -0.81 -2.97 6.50
C SER A 129 -2.06 -2.67 7.30
N TYR A 130 -3.08 -2.02 6.74
CA TYR A 130 -4.34 -1.81 7.47
C TYR A 130 -5.15 -3.11 7.67
N GLY A 131 -5.01 -4.11 6.79
CA GLY A 131 -5.46 -5.47 7.07
C GLY A 131 -4.76 -6.09 8.29
N GLY A 132 -3.44 -5.91 8.40
CA GLY A 132 -2.65 -6.27 9.58
C GLY A 132 -3.04 -5.51 10.86
N PHE A 133 -3.36 -4.21 10.75
CA PHE A 133 -3.92 -3.42 11.85
C PHE A 133 -5.22 -4.04 12.37
N TRP A 134 -6.17 -4.32 11.48
CA TRP A 134 -7.46 -4.88 11.89
C TRP A 134 -7.34 -6.28 12.50
N ILE A 135 -6.50 -7.16 11.94
CA ILE A 135 -6.24 -8.48 12.52
C ILE A 135 -5.58 -8.37 13.90
N SER A 136 -4.57 -7.51 14.06
CA SER A 136 -3.89 -7.33 15.36
C SER A 136 -4.79 -6.65 16.41
N TYR A 137 -5.64 -5.69 16.01
CA TYR A 137 -6.64 -5.09 16.89
C TYR A 137 -7.72 -6.09 17.31
N ALA A 138 -8.16 -6.97 16.40
CA ALA A 138 -9.10 -8.06 16.72
C ALA A 138 -8.50 -9.08 17.70
N ILE A 139 -7.19 -9.36 17.60
CA ILE A 139 -6.44 -10.17 18.57
C ILE A 139 -6.39 -9.48 19.95
N LEU A 140 -6.06 -8.18 20.00
CA LEU A 140 -6.03 -7.38 21.25
C LEU A 140 -7.38 -7.31 21.97
N LEU A 141 -8.51 -7.37 21.24
CA LEU A 141 -9.86 -7.37 21.79
C LEU A 141 -10.42 -8.76 22.10
N THR A 142 -9.78 -9.85 21.67
CA THR A 142 -10.30 -11.21 21.84
C THR A 142 -9.78 -11.83 23.15
N PRO A 143 -10.64 -12.06 24.17
CA PRO A 143 -10.18 -12.38 25.52
C PRO A 143 -9.32 -13.65 25.63
N ASN A 144 -9.52 -14.61 24.74
CA ASN A 144 -8.78 -15.88 24.72
C ASN A 144 -7.27 -15.73 24.51
N TRP A 145 -6.78 -14.59 23.99
CA TRP A 145 -5.34 -14.31 23.88
C TRP A 145 -4.75 -13.71 25.17
N GLY A 146 -5.58 -13.23 26.11
CA GLY A 146 -5.16 -12.72 27.42
C GLY A 146 -4.33 -11.42 27.43
N ILE A 147 -3.91 -10.89 26.27
CA ILE A 147 -2.95 -9.79 26.15
C ILE A 147 -3.35 -8.56 26.97
N THR A 148 -4.63 -8.16 26.88
CA THR A 148 -5.20 -6.97 27.52
C THR A 148 -5.98 -7.29 28.80
N ALA A 149 -5.95 -8.54 29.27
CA ALA A 149 -6.71 -8.96 30.45
C ALA A 149 -6.12 -8.37 31.76
N PRO A 150 -6.93 -8.19 32.82
CA PRO A 150 -6.43 -7.80 34.14
C PRO A 150 -5.42 -8.79 34.73
N THR A 151 -5.53 -10.08 34.38
CA THR A 151 -4.58 -11.15 34.73
C THR A 151 -3.58 -11.44 33.60
N GLY A 152 -3.46 -10.52 32.65
CA GLY A 152 -2.55 -10.60 31.49
C GLY A 152 -1.17 -10.01 31.77
N PRO A 153 -0.28 -9.96 30.75
CA PRO A 153 1.12 -9.52 30.91
C PRO A 153 1.30 -8.04 31.28
N TYR A 154 0.23 -7.24 31.25
CA TYR A 154 0.23 -5.83 31.69
C TYR A 154 -0.47 -5.60 33.04
N GLU A 155 -0.98 -6.64 33.71
CA GLU A 155 -1.67 -6.55 35.01
C GLU A 155 -2.83 -5.52 35.04
N GLY A 156 -3.47 -5.30 33.89
CA GLY A 156 -4.51 -4.27 33.68
C GLY A 156 -4.00 -2.88 33.25
N HIS A 157 -2.70 -2.59 33.35
CA HIS A 157 -2.07 -1.33 32.92
C HIS A 157 -1.84 -1.29 31.39
N VAL A 158 -2.92 -1.41 30.63
CA VAL A 158 -2.90 -1.56 29.16
C VAL A 158 -2.81 -0.23 28.38
N SER A 159 -3.09 0.90 29.02
CA SER A 159 -3.31 2.18 28.33
C SER A 159 -2.06 2.69 27.60
N SER A 160 -0.95 2.96 28.28
CA SER A 160 0.31 3.37 27.60
C SER A 160 0.76 2.38 26.50
N PRO A 161 0.77 1.04 26.70
CA PRO A 161 1.02 0.07 25.63
C PRO A 161 0.12 0.20 24.39
N LEU A 162 -1.19 0.42 24.56
CA LEU A 162 -2.13 0.67 23.46
C LEU A 162 -1.88 2.04 22.80
N GLY A 163 -1.49 3.05 23.58
CA GLY A 163 -1.03 4.35 23.09
C GLY A 163 0.18 4.22 22.16
N PHE A 164 1.18 3.42 22.53
CA PHE A 164 2.35 3.16 21.67
C PHE A 164 1.97 2.43 20.37
N PHE A 165 1.09 1.43 20.44
CA PHE A 165 0.56 0.73 19.26
C PHE A 165 -0.11 1.71 18.29
N LEU A 166 -1.03 2.54 18.78
CA LEU A 166 -1.73 3.55 17.95
C LEU A 166 -0.79 4.66 17.45
N THR A 167 0.24 5.01 18.21
CA THR A 167 1.27 5.99 17.79
C THR A 167 2.10 5.46 16.61
N GLY A 168 2.40 4.16 16.57
CA GLY A 168 3.02 3.52 15.41
C GLY A 168 2.15 3.59 14.15
N TRP A 169 0.84 3.38 14.30
CA TRP A 169 -0.13 3.51 13.20
C TRP A 169 -0.33 4.94 12.74
N PHE A 170 -0.29 5.92 13.65
CA PHE A 170 -0.22 7.35 13.31
C PHE A 170 1.00 7.63 12.42
N ILE A 171 2.23 7.32 12.87
CA ILE A 171 3.46 7.57 12.11
C ILE A 171 3.42 6.93 10.71
N PHE A 172 2.95 5.69 10.61
CA PHE A 172 2.78 5.00 9.32
C PHE A 172 1.73 5.68 8.42
N THR A 173 0.62 6.14 9.00
CA THR A 173 -0.42 6.88 8.27
C THR A 173 0.11 8.22 7.78
N THR A 174 0.91 8.94 8.58
CA THR A 174 1.54 10.20 8.19
C THR A 174 2.49 10.01 7.00
N MET A 175 3.25 8.91 6.96
CA MET A 175 4.10 8.57 5.82
C MET A 175 3.27 8.35 4.54
N LEU A 176 2.16 7.60 4.62
CA LEU A 176 1.29 7.38 3.46
C LEU A 176 0.55 8.67 3.04
N LEU A 177 0.14 9.50 4.00
CA LEU A 177 -0.48 10.81 3.76
C LEU A 177 0.42 11.71 2.90
N LEU A 178 1.72 11.80 3.20
CA LEU A 178 2.67 12.56 2.38
C LEU A 178 2.74 12.04 0.93
N CYS A 179 2.67 10.72 0.72
CA CYS A 179 2.60 10.14 -0.62
C CYS A 179 1.30 10.47 -1.37
N THR A 180 0.19 10.76 -0.69
CA THR A 180 -1.08 11.15 -1.35
C THR A 180 -1.09 12.59 -1.90
N LEU A 181 -0.12 13.43 -1.56
CA LEU A 181 -0.12 14.87 -1.92
C LEU A 181 -0.15 15.17 -3.43
N ARG A 182 0.17 14.21 -4.32
CA ARG A 182 0.07 14.38 -5.78
C ARG A 182 -1.15 13.69 -6.41
N SER A 183 -2.08 13.21 -5.59
CA SER A 183 -3.23 12.39 -6.01
C SER A 183 -4.55 13.22 -6.11
N THR A 184 -5.66 12.67 -5.63
CA THR A 184 -6.97 13.30 -5.60
C THR A 184 -7.22 13.94 -4.23
N VAL A 185 -8.04 14.99 -4.18
CA VAL A 185 -8.36 15.68 -2.92
C VAL A 185 -9.03 14.73 -1.92
N MET A 186 -9.94 13.86 -2.38
CA MET A 186 -10.63 12.90 -1.50
C MET A 186 -9.70 11.80 -0.98
N PHE A 187 -8.72 11.36 -1.78
CA PHE A 187 -7.73 10.36 -1.34
C PHE A 187 -6.72 10.95 -0.34
N PHE A 188 -6.36 12.24 -0.48
CA PHE A 188 -5.61 12.95 0.57
C PHE A 188 -6.45 13.12 1.85
N LEU A 189 -7.71 13.56 1.74
CA LEU A 189 -8.58 13.75 2.90
C LEU A 189 -8.87 12.44 3.64
N LEU A 190 -8.96 11.31 2.94
CA LEU A 190 -9.04 9.96 3.52
C LEU A 190 -7.88 9.72 4.48
N PHE A 191 -6.64 9.86 4.01
CA PHE A 191 -5.46 9.63 4.84
C PHE A 191 -5.31 10.70 5.93
N PHE A 192 -5.65 11.96 5.66
CA PHE A 192 -5.57 13.05 6.64
C PHE A 192 -6.54 12.86 7.81
N THR A 193 -7.77 12.43 7.53
CA THR A 193 -8.76 12.16 8.57
C THR A 193 -8.44 10.88 9.35
N LEU A 194 -7.85 9.88 8.70
CA LEU A 194 -7.35 8.67 9.37
C LEU A 194 -6.12 8.96 10.27
N ASP A 195 -5.20 9.80 9.81
CA ASP A 195 -4.00 10.24 10.54
C ASP A 195 -4.39 10.92 11.86
N LEU A 196 -5.33 11.87 11.78
CA LEU A 196 -5.92 12.51 12.95
C LEU A 196 -6.71 11.53 13.84
N ALA A 197 -7.43 10.56 13.27
CA ALA A 197 -8.12 9.54 14.05
C ALA A 197 -7.14 8.71 14.90
N PHE A 198 -6.03 8.25 14.32
CA PHE A 198 -4.98 7.54 15.07
C PHE A 198 -4.32 8.43 16.12
N LEU A 199 -4.02 9.69 15.80
CA LEU A 199 -3.45 10.66 16.75
C LEU A 199 -4.36 10.86 17.97
N PHE A 200 -5.65 11.14 17.77
CA PHE A 200 -6.57 11.36 18.88
C PHE A 200 -6.80 10.09 19.72
N LEU A 201 -6.83 8.90 19.12
CA LEU A 201 -6.93 7.64 19.85
C LEU A 201 -5.63 7.28 20.60
N ALA A 202 -4.46 7.62 20.08
CA ALA A 202 -3.20 7.49 20.83
C ALA A 202 -3.18 8.43 22.04
N CYS A 203 -3.56 9.70 21.86
CA CYS A 203 -3.68 10.68 22.94
C CYS A 203 -4.73 10.29 24.00
N GLU A 204 -5.83 9.65 23.59
CA GLU A 204 -6.86 9.10 24.49
C GLU A 204 -6.29 8.05 25.45
N GLN A 205 -5.50 7.11 24.92
CA GLN A 205 -4.84 6.09 25.74
C GLN A 205 -3.84 6.70 26.74
N TYR A 206 -3.02 7.67 26.33
CA TYR A 206 -2.14 8.39 27.26
C TYR A 206 -2.93 9.22 28.31
N ALA A 207 -4.09 9.78 27.95
CA ALA A 207 -4.95 10.49 28.89
C ALA A 207 -5.59 9.55 29.93
N ASN A 208 -5.97 8.33 29.54
CA ASN A 208 -6.41 7.28 30.46
C ASN A 208 -5.27 6.87 31.42
N ASP A 209 -4.05 6.69 30.91
CA ASP A 209 -2.86 6.31 31.69
C ASP A 209 -2.53 7.36 32.77
N MET A 210 -2.67 8.65 32.44
CA MET A 210 -2.58 9.78 33.38
C MET A 210 -3.80 9.96 34.29
N GLY A 211 -4.78 9.05 34.25
CA GLY A 211 -6.01 9.11 35.07
C GLY A 211 -7.02 10.20 34.66
N ASN A 212 -6.79 10.92 33.54
CA ASN A 212 -7.65 12.01 33.09
C ASN A 212 -8.78 11.49 32.19
N ALA A 213 -9.71 10.75 32.80
CA ALA A 213 -10.86 10.14 32.12
C ALA A 213 -11.72 11.15 31.33
N THR A 214 -11.82 12.41 31.79
CA THR A 214 -12.55 13.48 31.08
C THR A 214 -11.89 13.83 29.75
N ALA A 215 -10.56 14.01 29.74
CA ALA A 215 -9.81 14.24 28.50
C ALA A 215 -9.83 13.01 27.60
N ALA A 216 -9.66 11.81 28.17
CA ALA A 216 -9.68 10.56 27.42
C ALA A 216 -11.01 10.37 26.67
N VAL A 217 -12.16 10.50 27.34
CA VAL A 217 -13.48 10.38 26.68
C VAL A 217 -13.71 11.46 25.60
N ALA A 218 -13.17 12.67 25.78
CA ALA A 218 -13.23 13.72 24.76
C ALA A 218 -12.36 13.36 23.53
N LEU A 219 -11.16 12.82 23.76
CA LEU A 219 -10.23 12.38 22.72
C LEU A 219 -10.78 11.14 21.97
N GLN A 220 -11.36 10.16 22.67
CA GLN A 220 -12.01 8.98 22.08
C GLN A 220 -13.07 9.39 21.06
N LYS A 221 -13.95 10.32 21.47
CA LYS A 221 -15.04 10.83 20.63
C LYS A 221 -14.52 11.64 19.45
N THR A 222 -13.46 12.44 19.66
CA THR A 222 -12.81 13.20 18.58
C THR A 222 -12.21 12.25 17.55
N GLY A 223 -11.45 11.24 17.98
CA GLY A 223 -10.91 10.19 17.10
C GLY A 223 -12.00 9.41 16.36
N GLY A 224 -13.13 9.11 17.04
CA GLY A 224 -14.31 8.51 16.43
C GLY A 224 -14.97 9.38 15.35
N VAL A 225 -15.06 10.71 15.54
CA VAL A 225 -15.56 11.63 14.51
C VAL A 225 -14.63 11.66 13.29
N PHE A 226 -13.31 11.70 13.50
CA PHE A 226 -12.34 11.63 12.40
C PHE A 226 -12.36 10.27 11.68
N GLY A 227 -12.57 9.17 12.41
CA GLY A 227 -12.78 7.84 11.85
C GLY A 227 -14.05 7.75 10.98
N PHE A 228 -15.16 8.40 11.37
CA PHE A 228 -16.35 8.49 10.52
C PHE A 228 -16.06 9.23 9.21
N LEU A 229 -15.34 10.35 9.25
CA LEU A 229 -14.94 11.08 8.05
C LEU A 229 -14.08 10.21 7.14
N ALA A 230 -13.08 9.51 7.69
CA ALA A 230 -12.23 8.58 6.96
C ALA A 230 -13.04 7.43 6.33
N ALA A 231 -14.04 6.89 7.03
CA ALA A 231 -14.91 5.82 6.50
C ALA A 231 -15.77 6.29 5.32
N PHE A 232 -16.39 7.47 5.41
CA PHE A 232 -17.17 8.02 4.29
C PHE A 232 -16.29 8.39 3.09
N LEU A 233 -15.08 8.91 3.32
CA LEU A 233 -14.10 9.19 2.26
C LEU A 233 -13.56 7.90 1.63
N ALA A 234 -13.41 6.82 2.40
CA ALA A 234 -13.02 5.50 1.89
C ALA A 234 -14.11 4.90 0.99
N TRP A 235 -15.38 4.96 1.39
CA TRP A 235 -16.49 4.56 0.51
C TRP A 235 -16.61 5.46 -0.73
N TYR A 236 -16.32 6.75 -0.62
CA TYR A 236 -16.29 7.64 -1.80
C TYR A 236 -15.19 7.23 -2.79
N CYS A 237 -13.97 6.98 -2.31
CA CYS A 237 -12.88 6.49 -3.14
C CYS A 237 -13.13 5.08 -3.70
N ALA A 238 -13.80 4.20 -2.95
CA ALA A 238 -14.24 2.90 -3.44
C ALA A 238 -15.27 3.04 -4.57
N LEU A 239 -16.32 3.85 -4.39
CA LEU A 239 -17.34 4.12 -5.41
C LEU A 239 -16.71 4.70 -6.69
N ALA A 240 -15.80 5.67 -6.55
CA ALA A 240 -15.05 6.25 -7.67
C ALA A 240 -14.17 5.22 -8.42
N GLY A 241 -13.78 4.11 -7.77
CA GLY A 241 -13.03 3.02 -8.39
C GLY A 241 -13.88 1.83 -8.87
N ILE A 242 -15.18 1.81 -8.53
CA ILE A 242 -16.17 0.82 -9.01
C ILE A 242 -16.91 1.36 -10.24
N GLN A 243 -17.24 2.65 -10.27
CA GLN A 243 -18.08 3.23 -11.33
C GLN A 243 -17.38 3.28 -12.70
N ASP A 244 -18.00 2.65 -13.69
CA ASP A 244 -17.66 2.79 -15.11
C ASP A 244 -18.91 3.09 -15.96
N SER A 245 -18.72 3.30 -17.26
CA SER A 245 -19.78 3.61 -18.21
C SER A 245 -20.68 2.42 -18.59
N SER A 246 -20.42 1.22 -18.05
CA SER A 246 -21.27 0.04 -18.19
C SER A 246 -22.16 -0.21 -16.97
N ASN A 247 -21.72 0.23 -15.78
CA ASN A 247 -22.38 -0.07 -14.51
C ASN A 247 -23.03 1.14 -13.81
N SER A 248 -22.86 2.37 -14.30
CA SER A 248 -23.40 3.57 -13.65
C SER A 248 -23.89 4.66 -14.60
N PHE A 249 -25.02 5.28 -14.26
CA PHE A 249 -25.62 6.41 -14.99
C PHE A 249 -24.88 7.74 -14.79
N PHE A 250 -24.00 7.81 -13.79
CA PHE A 250 -23.16 8.97 -13.48
C PHE A 250 -21.83 8.51 -12.89
N GLN A 251 -20.82 9.38 -12.86
CA GLN A 251 -19.56 9.12 -12.16
C GLN A 251 -19.34 10.20 -11.09
N VAL A 252 -18.89 9.81 -9.90
CA VAL A 252 -18.58 10.78 -8.84
C VAL A 252 -17.38 11.67 -9.21
N PRO A 253 -17.42 12.98 -8.90
CA PRO A 253 -16.40 13.93 -9.37
C PRO A 253 -15.05 13.76 -8.66
N VAL A 254 -14.05 13.29 -9.40
CA VAL A 254 -12.69 13.10 -8.88
C VAL A 254 -11.88 14.39 -9.00
N PHE A 255 -11.88 15.20 -7.94
CA PHE A 255 -11.07 16.43 -7.85
C PHE A 255 -9.58 16.13 -7.68
N HIS A 256 -8.74 16.75 -8.50
CA HIS A 256 -7.28 16.62 -8.50
C HIS A 256 -6.62 17.89 -7.96
N PHE A 257 -5.47 17.77 -7.28
CA PHE A 257 -4.71 18.95 -6.84
C PHE A 257 -4.14 19.74 -8.04
N PRO A 258 -4.03 21.09 -7.97
CA PRO A 258 -3.52 21.92 -9.08
C PRO A 258 -2.11 21.56 -9.58
N TRP A 259 -1.30 20.94 -8.73
CA TRP A 259 0.07 20.49 -9.02
C TRP A 259 0.18 19.00 -9.38
N SER A 260 -0.93 18.25 -9.44
CA SER A 260 -0.92 16.85 -9.89
C SER A 260 -0.67 16.77 -11.40
N GLU A 261 -0.07 15.68 -11.88
CA GLU A 261 0.26 15.55 -13.31
C GLU A 261 -1.00 15.60 -14.19
N LYS A 262 -2.12 15.01 -13.73
CA LYS A 262 -3.38 15.04 -14.48
C LYS A 262 -3.97 16.45 -14.60
N ALA A 263 -3.92 17.26 -13.54
CA ALA A 263 -4.31 18.67 -13.61
C ALA A 263 -3.40 19.47 -14.57
N ARG A 264 -2.10 19.16 -14.59
CA ARG A 264 -1.12 19.77 -15.52
C ARG A 264 -1.35 19.32 -16.98
N GLU A 265 -1.76 18.08 -17.20
CA GLU A 265 -2.19 17.60 -18.53
C GLU A 265 -3.47 18.27 -19.01
N ASP A 266 -4.50 18.33 -18.18
CA ASP A 266 -5.81 18.86 -18.57
C ASP A 266 -5.72 20.38 -18.86
N ARG A 267 -4.91 21.11 -18.08
CA ARG A 267 -4.54 22.50 -18.40
C ARG A 267 -3.80 22.62 -19.74
N ARG A 268 -2.83 21.73 -20.02
CA ARG A 268 -2.13 21.70 -21.32
C ARG A 268 -3.05 21.36 -22.49
N LYS A 269 -4.13 20.59 -22.27
CA LYS A 269 -5.16 20.30 -23.28
C LYS A 269 -5.99 21.56 -23.56
N SER A 270 -6.42 22.30 -22.53
CA SER A 270 -7.16 23.57 -22.73
C SER A 270 -6.30 24.66 -23.38
N GLU A 271 -5.03 24.79 -23.01
CA GLU A 271 -4.09 25.74 -23.63
C GLU A 271 -3.86 25.43 -25.12
N ARG A 272 -3.89 24.15 -25.52
CA ARG A 272 -3.80 23.69 -26.92
C ARG A 272 -5.11 23.79 -27.72
N GLN A 273 -6.23 24.10 -27.08
CA GLN A 273 -7.55 24.29 -27.73
C GLN A 273 -7.90 25.78 -27.91
N GLN A 274 -6.99 26.67 -27.51
CA GLN A 274 -7.13 28.13 -27.63
C GLN A 274 -6.16 28.73 -28.66
N VAL A 275 -5.52 27.87 -29.48
CA VAL A 275 -4.55 28.19 -30.53
C VAL A 275 -4.97 27.48 -31.81
#